data_AF-A0A9E1R1C6-F1
#
_entry.id   AF-A0A9E1R1C6-F1
#
_cell.length_a   1.000
_cell.length_b   1.000
_cell.length_c   1.000
_cell.angle_alpha   90.00
_cell.angle_beta   90.00
_cell.angle_gamma   90.00
#
_symmetry.space_group_name_H-M   'P 1'
#
loop_
_entity.id
_entity.type
_entity.pdbx_description
1 polymer ?
#
loop_
_entity_poly.entity_id
_entity_poly.type
_entity_poly.pdbx_seq_one_letter_code
_entity_poly.pdbx_strand_id
1 'polypeptide(L)'
;MATFRNSKDAVECEVMVRLMSTIEGEPEISQRSLAAELGIAVGLVNIYLKRLIHKGYVRVSQVPARRFAYFVTSQGLVEKSQMISDYLSNSLTFFRNARSQCDQLAQLCEEAGWKKIALLGEGEIAEVMQLVSHQFSYDLSIVEISELAG
;
A
#
# COMPACT_ATOMS: atom_id res chain seq x y z
N MET A 1 -4.81 -19.40 -4.46
CA MET A 1 -3.94 -19.21 -3.26
C MET A 1 -2.71 -18.30 -3.49
N ALA A 2 -2.56 -17.62 -4.64
CA ALA A 2 -1.44 -16.70 -4.90
C ALA A 2 -1.73 -15.23 -4.52
N THR A 3 -3.00 -14.81 -4.51
CA THR A 3 -3.39 -13.39 -4.34
C THR A 3 -3.13 -12.84 -2.93
N PHE A 4 -3.29 -13.67 -1.88
CA PHE A 4 -3.08 -13.25 -0.48
C PHE A 4 -1.61 -13.16 -0.05
N ARG A 5 -0.71 -13.90 -0.71
CA ARG A 5 0.73 -13.83 -0.40
C ARG A 5 1.34 -12.54 -0.94
N ASN A 6 0.88 -12.10 -2.11
CA ASN A 6 1.32 -10.87 -2.75
C ASN A 6 0.98 -9.62 -1.93
N SER A 7 -0.17 -9.59 -1.23
CA SER A 7 -0.56 -8.43 -0.43
C SER A 7 0.29 -8.26 0.82
N LYS A 8 0.63 -9.37 1.51
CA LYS A 8 1.48 -9.30 2.71
C LYS A 8 2.88 -8.79 2.38
N ASP A 9 3.48 -9.29 1.31
CA ASP A 9 4.83 -8.90 0.91
C ASP A 9 4.87 -7.44 0.46
N ALA A 10 3.81 -6.96 -0.22
CA ALA A 10 3.66 -5.56 -0.59
C ALA A 10 3.53 -4.64 0.63
N VAL A 11 2.72 -5.03 1.63
CA VAL A 11 2.58 -4.28 2.89
C VAL A 11 3.89 -4.26 3.68
N GLU A 12 4.61 -5.38 3.75
CA GLU A 12 5.93 -5.39 4.39
C GLU A 12 6.93 -4.49 3.66
N CYS A 13 6.94 -4.48 2.32
CA CYS A 13 7.78 -3.58 1.53
C CYS A 13 7.44 -2.11 1.79
N GLU A 14 6.16 -1.75 1.78
CA GLU A 14 5.70 -0.39 2.07
C GLU A 14 6.17 0.07 3.45
N VAL A 15 5.96 -0.75 4.48
CA VAL A 15 6.39 -0.45 5.85
C VAL A 15 7.90 -0.27 5.92
N MET A 16 8.68 -1.13 5.27
CA MET A 16 10.14 -1.04 5.28
C MET A 16 10.64 0.20 4.53
N VAL A 17 10.06 0.54 3.38
CA VAL A 17 10.38 1.76 2.63
C VAL A 17 10.06 3.00 3.45
N ARG A 18 8.88 3.07 4.06
CA ARG A 18 8.48 4.20 4.91
C ARG A 18 9.39 4.33 6.13
N LEU A 19 9.71 3.23 6.79
CA LEU A 19 10.64 3.22 7.92
C LEU A 19 12.01 3.79 7.51
N MET A 20 12.56 3.36 6.37
CA MET A 20 13.83 3.87 5.85
C MET A 20 13.74 5.38 5.51
N SER A 21 12.64 5.82 4.90
CA SER A 21 12.38 7.26 4.65
C SER A 21 12.31 8.08 5.93
N THR A 22 11.64 7.59 6.96
CA THR A 22 11.53 8.32 8.23
C THR A 22 12.90 8.46 8.92
N ILE A 23 13.70 7.39 8.99
CA ILE A 23 15.04 7.48 9.61
C ILE A 23 16.03 8.30 8.77
N GLU A 24 15.84 8.42 7.45
CA GLU A 24 16.61 9.34 6.60
C GLU A 24 16.33 10.81 6.95
N GLY A 25 15.07 11.14 7.26
CA GLY A 25 14.66 12.48 7.67
C GLY A 25 14.96 12.81 9.13
N GLU A 26 14.81 11.82 10.03
CA GLU A 26 15.03 11.97 11.47
C GLU A 26 15.86 10.80 12.03
N PRO A 27 17.21 10.87 11.98
CA PRO A 27 18.08 9.77 12.39
C PRO A 27 17.95 9.35 13.86
N GLU A 28 17.58 10.27 14.75
CA GLU A 28 17.46 10.03 16.21
C GLU A 28 16.04 9.63 16.65
N ILE A 29 15.15 9.37 15.70
CA ILE A 29 13.75 9.01 15.99
C ILE A 29 13.66 7.76 16.86
N SER A 30 12.80 7.81 17.87
CA SER A 30 12.58 6.66 18.76
C SER A 30 11.76 5.57 18.07
N GLN A 31 11.94 4.31 18.44
CA GLN A 31 11.11 3.20 17.93
C GLN A 31 9.60 3.38 18.22
N ARG A 32 9.26 4.08 19.30
CA ARG A 32 7.86 4.39 19.63
C ARG A 32 7.30 5.47 18.71
N SER A 33 8.10 6.50 18.41
CA SER A 33 7.73 7.56 17.47
C SER A 33 7.57 6.98 16.06
N LEU A 34 8.52 6.14 15.61
CA LEU A 34 8.40 5.39 14.35
C LEU A 34 7.13 4.56 14.29
N ALA A 35 6.78 3.86 15.37
CA ALA A 35 5.56 3.05 15.43
C ALA A 35 4.29 3.89 15.27
N ALA A 36 4.24 5.05 15.93
CA ALA A 36 3.13 5.99 15.82
C ALA A 36 3.00 6.58 14.41
N GLU A 37 4.11 6.97 13.79
CA GLU A 37 4.13 7.54 12.44
C GLU A 37 3.76 6.50 11.36
N LEU A 38 4.23 5.26 11.52
CA LEU A 38 3.96 4.17 10.60
C LEU A 38 2.60 3.51 10.84
N GLY A 39 1.93 3.78 11.97
CA GLY A 39 0.66 3.15 12.34
C GLY A 39 0.79 1.65 12.65
N ILE A 40 1.95 1.21 13.17
CA ILE A 40 2.23 -0.20 13.46
C ILE A 40 2.64 -0.42 14.92
N ALA A 41 2.64 -1.67 15.37
CA ALA A 41 3.12 -2.02 16.71
C ALA A 41 4.63 -1.73 16.86
N VAL A 42 5.05 -1.25 18.03
CA VAL A 42 6.49 -1.00 18.37
C VAL A 42 7.34 -2.27 18.18
N GLY A 43 6.78 -3.45 18.48
CA GLY A 43 7.46 -4.73 18.25
C GLY A 43 7.80 -4.97 16.78
N LEU A 44 6.91 -4.58 15.85
CA LEU A 44 7.16 -4.69 14.41
C LEU A 44 8.26 -3.74 13.96
N VAL A 45 8.28 -2.50 14.45
CA VAL A 45 9.39 -1.55 14.20
C VAL A 45 10.73 -2.18 14.58
N ASN A 46 10.84 -2.75 15.78
CA ASN A 46 12.07 -3.40 16.24
C ASN A 46 12.46 -4.58 15.35
N ILE A 47 11.50 -5.41 14.93
CA ILE A 47 11.72 -6.53 14.00
C ILE A 47 12.26 -6.02 12.66
N TYR A 48 11.62 -5.02 12.06
CA TYR A 48 12.02 -4.47 10.77
C TYR A 48 13.37 -3.77 10.85
N LEU A 49 13.64 -2.98 11.89
CA LEU A 49 14.96 -2.37 12.12
C LEU A 49 16.05 -3.43 12.22
N LYS A 50 15.87 -4.47 13.05
CA LYS A 50 16.85 -5.56 13.17
C LYS A 50 17.07 -6.27 11.84
N ARG A 51 16.01 -6.49 11.06
CA ARG A 51 16.09 -7.10 9.72
C ARG A 51 16.89 -6.22 8.75
N LEU A 52 16.61 -4.92 8.71
CA LEU A 52 17.32 -3.94 7.88
C LEU A 52 18.80 -3.82 8.27
N ILE A 53 19.09 -3.85 9.58
CA ILE A 53 20.46 -3.83 10.10
C ILE A 53 21.20 -5.11 9.72
N HIS A 54 20.58 -6.27 9.90
CA HIS A 54 21.16 -7.57 9.52
C HIS A 54 21.46 -7.65 8.01
N LYS A 55 20.60 -7.07 7.17
CA LYS A 55 20.82 -6.98 5.72
C LYS A 55 21.87 -5.93 5.31
N GLY A 56 22.34 -5.09 6.25
CA GLY A 56 23.29 -4.01 5.96
C GLY A 56 22.66 -2.76 5.35
N TYR A 57 21.33 -2.67 5.28
CA TYR A 57 20.60 -1.54 4.69
C TYR A 57 20.51 -0.36 5.64
N VAL A 58 20.55 -0.64 6.95
CA VAL A 58 20.55 0.36 8.01
C VAL A 58 21.74 0.12 8.93
N ARG A 59 22.41 1.17 9.36
CA ARG A 59 23.39 1.15 10.45
C ARG A 59 22.80 1.83 11.67
N VAL A 60 23.17 1.32 12.84
CA VAL A 60 22.84 1.91 14.13
C VAL A 60 24.12 2.41 14.79
N SER A 61 24.08 3.62 15.34
CA SER A 61 25.13 4.19 16.17
C SER A 61 24.57 4.57 17.52
N GLN A 62 25.35 4.38 18.59
CA GLN A 62 24.98 4.85 19.91
C GLN A 62 25.37 6.33 20.03
N VAL A 63 24.41 7.17 20.39
CA VAL A 63 24.66 8.61 20.63
C VAL A 63 24.64 8.89 22.15
N PRO A 64 25.26 10.00 22.60
CA PRO A 64 25.19 10.43 23.99
C PRO A 64 23.74 10.47 24.49
N ALA A 65 23.53 10.24 25.79
CA ALA A 65 22.22 10.04 26.44
C ALA A 65 21.54 8.67 26.25
N ARG A 66 22.30 7.60 25.94
CA ARG A 66 21.79 6.22 25.77
C ARG A 66 20.72 6.10 24.68
N ARG A 67 20.78 6.96 23.67
CA ARG A 67 19.90 6.92 22.51
C ARG A 67 20.61 6.25 21.33
N PHE A 68 19.83 5.84 20.34
CA PHE A 68 20.31 5.27 19.09
C PHE A 68 20.03 6.24 17.95
N ALA A 69 20.98 6.36 17.03
CA ALA A 69 20.79 7.00 15.74
C ALA A 69 20.84 5.95 14.63
N TYR A 70 19.92 6.03 13.69
CA TYR A 70 19.78 5.13 12.55
C TYR A 70 20.15 5.85 11.26
N PHE A 71 20.91 5.18 10.40
CA PHE A 71 21.36 5.72 9.12
C PHE A 71 21.14 4.69 8.02
N VAL A 72 20.50 5.11 6.92
CA VAL A 72 20.42 4.27 5.71
C VAL A 72 21.78 4.25 5.03
N THR A 73 22.27 3.06 4.69
CA THR A 73 23.55 2.90 4.00
C THR A 73 23.40 3.14 2.49
N SER A 74 24.50 3.33 1.77
CA SER A 74 24.45 3.40 0.30
C SER A 74 23.79 2.15 -0.31
N GLN A 75 24.04 0.97 0.25
CA GLN A 75 23.37 -0.27 -0.16
C GLN A 75 21.87 -0.22 0.17
N GLY A 76 21.50 0.32 1.34
CA GLY A 76 20.10 0.52 1.72
C GLY A 76 19.36 1.47 0.79
N LEU A 77 20.01 2.55 0.32
CA LEU A 77 19.39 3.46 -0.66
C LEU A 77 19.08 2.75 -1.98
N VAL A 78 20.03 1.95 -2.49
CA VAL A 78 19.82 1.16 -3.72
C VAL A 78 18.67 0.17 -3.54
N GLU A 79 18.65 -0.57 -2.44
CA GLU A 79 17.58 -1.52 -2.17
C GLU A 79 16.23 -0.81 -2.01
N LYS A 80 16.18 0.31 -1.28
CA LYS A 80 14.96 1.09 -1.10
C LYS A 80 14.41 1.54 -2.46
N SER A 81 15.26 2.01 -3.36
CA SER A 81 14.86 2.35 -4.73
C SER A 81 14.30 1.14 -5.49
N GLN A 82 14.91 -0.04 -5.33
CA GLN A 82 14.40 -1.27 -5.94
C GLN A 82 13.03 -1.66 -5.35
N MET A 83 12.86 -1.64 -4.02
CA MET A 83 11.59 -1.92 -3.35
C MET A 83 10.48 -0.98 -3.82
N ILE A 84 10.78 0.32 -3.97
CA ILE A 84 9.83 1.31 -4.51
C ILE A 84 9.46 0.98 -5.96
N SER A 85 10.45 0.67 -6.80
CA SER A 85 10.22 0.31 -8.21
C SER A 85 9.33 -0.93 -8.34
N ASP A 86 9.60 -1.96 -7.55
CA ASP A 86 8.85 -3.21 -7.55
C ASP A 86 7.43 -3.00 -7.03
N TYR A 87 7.28 -2.23 -5.95
CA TYR A 87 5.97 -1.85 -5.41
C TYR A 87 5.14 -1.10 -6.46
N LEU A 88 5.70 -0.06 -7.09
CA LEU A 88 5.00 0.71 -8.12
C LEU A 88 4.61 -0.15 -9.33
N SER A 89 5.51 -1.02 -9.78
CA SER A 89 5.24 -1.93 -10.89
C SER A 89 4.09 -2.90 -10.57
N ASN A 90 4.06 -3.44 -9.35
CA ASN A 90 3.00 -4.30 -8.88
C ASN A 90 1.67 -3.56 -8.75
N SER A 91 1.67 -2.36 -8.17
CA SER A 91 0.48 -1.52 -8.00
C SER A 91 -0.11 -1.10 -9.36
N LEU A 92 0.73 -0.71 -10.33
CA LEU A 92 0.27 -0.40 -11.68
C LEU A 92 -0.31 -1.63 -12.39
N THR A 93 0.28 -2.79 -12.17
CA THR A 93 -0.26 -4.05 -12.72
C THR A 93 -1.61 -4.40 -12.10
N PHE A 94 -1.73 -4.26 -10.77
CA PHE A 94 -3.00 -4.42 -10.06
C PHE A 94 -4.07 -3.48 -10.62
N PHE A 95 -3.77 -2.18 -10.74
CA PHE A 95 -4.70 -1.19 -11.29
C PHE A 95 -5.14 -1.53 -12.72
N ARG A 96 -4.20 -1.91 -13.60
CA ARG A 96 -4.53 -2.32 -14.98
C ARG A 96 -5.45 -3.53 -15.00
N ASN A 97 -5.20 -4.52 -14.15
CA ASN A 97 -6.03 -5.71 -14.04
C ASN A 97 -7.43 -5.37 -13.50
N ALA A 98 -7.50 -4.57 -12.43
CA ALA A 98 -8.76 -4.09 -11.86
C ALA A 98 -9.60 -3.36 -12.91
N ARG A 99 -9.00 -2.39 -13.61
CA ARG A 99 -9.67 -1.66 -14.69
C ARG A 99 -10.18 -2.59 -15.78
N SER A 100 -9.35 -3.54 -16.25
CA SER A 100 -9.76 -4.51 -17.27
C SER A 100 -10.94 -5.38 -16.81
N GLN A 101 -10.99 -5.75 -15.53
CA GLN A 101 -12.10 -6.53 -14.98
C GLN A 101 -13.37 -5.69 -14.85
N CYS A 102 -13.24 -4.43 -14.42
CA CYS A 102 -14.35 -3.47 -14.40
C CYS A 102 -14.89 -3.20 -15.81
N ASP A 103 -14.02 -3.00 -16.82
CA ASP A 103 -14.42 -2.82 -18.23
C ASP A 103 -15.23 -4.03 -18.73
N GLN A 104 -14.78 -5.25 -18.43
CA GLN A 104 -15.50 -6.47 -18.79
C GLN A 104 -16.86 -6.56 -18.09
N LEU A 105 -16.93 -6.26 -16.80
CA LEU A 105 -18.19 -6.28 -16.05
C LEU A 105 -19.17 -5.23 -16.59
N ALA A 106 -18.68 -4.03 -16.87
CA ALA A 106 -19.47 -2.94 -17.43
C ALA A 106 -20.02 -3.28 -18.81
N GLN A 107 -19.20 -3.87 -19.68
CA GLN A 107 -19.61 -4.36 -21.00
C GLN A 107 -20.73 -5.42 -20.89
N LEU A 108 -20.59 -6.39 -19.97
CA LEU A 108 -21.62 -7.40 -19.74
C LEU A 108 -22.96 -6.80 -19.30
N CYS A 109 -22.91 -5.74 -18.48
CA CYS A 109 -24.11 -5.05 -18.05
C CYS A 109 -24.82 -4.29 -19.18
N GLU A 110 -24.06 -3.65 -20.07
CA GLU A 110 -24.61 -2.99 -21.27
C GLU A 110 -25.22 -4.02 -22.22
N GLU A 111 -24.55 -5.16 -22.46
CA GLU A 111 -25.05 -6.26 -23.29
C GLU A 111 -26.32 -6.90 -22.72
N ALA A 112 -26.45 -6.98 -21.39
CA ALA A 112 -27.66 -7.40 -20.72
C ALA A 112 -28.80 -6.36 -20.80
N GLY A 113 -28.52 -5.15 -21.29
CA GLY A 113 -29.49 -4.07 -21.45
C GLY A 113 -29.92 -3.43 -20.13
N TRP A 114 -29.16 -3.61 -19.04
CA TRP A 114 -29.48 -3.02 -17.75
C TRP A 114 -29.34 -1.50 -17.80
N LYS A 115 -30.32 -0.77 -17.23
CA LYS A 115 -30.35 0.70 -17.27
C LYS A 115 -29.94 1.38 -15.97
N LYS A 116 -30.05 0.66 -14.86
CA LYS A 116 -29.68 1.13 -13.52
C LYS A 116 -28.95 0.03 -12.80
N ILE A 117 -27.76 0.32 -12.32
CA ILE A 117 -26.87 -0.64 -11.67
C ILE A 117 -26.39 -0.02 -10.37
N ALA A 118 -26.45 -0.80 -9.30
CA ALA A 118 -25.90 -0.41 -8.01
C ALA A 118 -24.62 -1.21 -7.75
N LEU A 119 -23.50 -0.53 -7.55
CA LEU A 119 -22.28 -1.13 -7.02
C LEU A 119 -22.26 -0.98 -5.51
N LEU A 120 -22.18 -2.08 -4.80
CA LEU A 120 -22.15 -2.10 -3.34
C LEU A 120 -20.68 -2.15 -2.87
N GLY A 121 -20.26 -1.13 -2.13
CA GLY A 121 -18.92 -1.02 -1.58
C GLY A 121 -18.27 0.35 -1.82
N GLU A 122 -17.11 0.54 -1.20
CA GLU A 122 -16.32 1.77 -1.24
C GLU A 122 -14.85 1.47 -1.61
N GLY A 123 -14.08 2.52 -1.88
CA GLY A 123 -12.64 2.44 -2.12
C GLY A 123 -12.24 2.31 -3.59
N GLU A 124 -10.96 2.00 -3.81
CA GLU A 124 -10.30 2.16 -5.12
C GLU A 124 -10.98 1.41 -6.26
N ILE A 125 -11.49 0.19 -6.02
CA ILE A 125 -12.17 -0.59 -7.05
C ILE A 125 -13.53 0.03 -7.41
N ALA A 126 -14.23 0.60 -6.42
CA ALA A 126 -15.49 1.29 -6.67
C ALA A 126 -15.28 2.55 -7.51
N GLU A 127 -14.22 3.31 -7.20
CA GLU A 127 -13.81 4.47 -8.01
C GLU A 127 -13.42 4.07 -9.44
N VAL A 128 -12.67 2.98 -9.61
CA VAL A 128 -12.32 2.45 -10.94
C VAL A 128 -13.57 2.04 -11.72
N MET A 129 -14.50 1.34 -11.08
CA MET A 129 -15.76 0.94 -11.71
C MET A 129 -16.60 2.15 -12.12
N GLN A 130 -16.67 3.18 -11.27
CA GLN A 130 -17.35 4.44 -11.61
C GLN A 130 -16.72 5.11 -12.82
N LEU A 131 -15.39 5.19 -12.86
CA LEU A 131 -14.64 5.80 -13.95
C LEU A 131 -14.85 5.06 -15.27
N VAL A 132 -14.86 3.73 -15.23
CA VAL A 132 -15.17 2.86 -16.37
C VAL A 132 -16.61 3.02 -16.83
N SER A 133 -17.56 3.11 -15.91
CA SER A 133 -19.00 3.14 -16.23
C SER A 133 -19.42 4.36 -17.06
N HIS A 134 -18.68 5.47 -16.98
CA HIS A 134 -18.94 6.69 -17.75
C HIS A 134 -18.90 6.52 -19.28
N GLN A 135 -18.28 5.45 -19.79
CA GLN A 135 -18.24 5.18 -21.23
C GLN A 135 -19.46 4.37 -21.73
N PHE A 136 -20.38 4.00 -20.84
CA PHE A 136 -21.56 3.17 -21.13
C PHE A 136 -22.88 3.94 -20.94
N SER A 137 -23.99 3.36 -21.42
CA SER A 137 -25.28 4.06 -21.53
C SER A 137 -26.18 3.91 -20.30
N TYR A 138 -25.75 3.15 -19.30
CA TYR A 138 -26.49 2.89 -18.08
C TYR A 138 -26.08 3.82 -16.94
N ASP A 139 -26.97 3.97 -15.97
CA ASP A 139 -26.72 4.74 -14.75
C ASP A 139 -26.11 3.82 -13.67
N LEU A 140 -24.93 4.17 -13.17
CA LEU A 140 -24.25 3.45 -12.08
C LEU A 140 -24.29 4.30 -10.81
N SER A 141 -24.88 3.76 -9.74
CA SER A 141 -24.81 4.33 -8.39
C SER A 141 -23.91 3.49 -7.50
N ILE A 142 -23.00 4.11 -6.76
CA ILE A 142 -22.28 3.45 -5.67
C ILE A 142 -23.16 3.54 -4.41
N VAL A 143 -23.29 2.42 -3.69
CA VAL A 143 -24.06 2.33 -2.44
C VAL A 143 -23.13 1.83 -1.34
N GLU A 144 -23.08 2.56 -0.23
CA GLU A 144 -22.30 2.12 0.93
C GLU A 144 -23.05 1.02 1.69
N ILE A 145 -22.29 0.08 2.28
CA ILE A 145 -22.86 -1.03 3.06
C ILE A 145 -23.58 -0.51 4.32
N SER A 146 -23.15 0.62 4.86
CA SER A 146 -23.76 1.35 5.99
C SER A 146 -25.19 1.80 5.68
N GLU A 147 -25.51 2.13 4.43
CA GLU A 147 -26.81 2.66 4.00
C GLU A 147 -27.89 1.58 3.84
N LEU A 148 -27.50 0.30 3.79
CA LEU A 148 -28.42 -0.84 3.60
C LEU A 148 -28.91 -1.45 4.92
N ALA A 149 -28.41 -0.97 6.06
CA ALA A 149 -28.79 -1.42 7.40
C ALA A 149 -29.86 -0.54 8.07
N GLY A 150 -30.44 0.42 7.32
CA GLY A 150 -31.49 1.34 7.76
C GLY A 150 -32.90 0.90 7.37
#